data_AF-V7PCJ9-F1
#
_entry.id   AF-V7PCJ9-F1
#
_cell.length_a   1.000
_cell.length_b   1.000
_cell.length_c   1.000
_cell.angle_alpha   90.00
_cell.angle_beta   90.00
_cell.angle_gamma   90.00
#
_symmetry.space_group_name_H-M   'P 1'
#
loop_
_entity.id
_entity.type
_entity.pdbx_description
1 polymer ?
#
loop_
_entity_poly.entity_id
_entity_poly.type
_entity_poly.pdbx_seq_one_letter_code
_entity_poly.pdbx_strand_id
1 'polypeptide(L)'
;MSSKVCGIINEIDNYFVDDPKKTGEPNSSDLLVFYCPDSNCSSDEEKIISGFIMLLNTLDDETIDGDILAEYAILWLSYRLNQKTENVTTTLNEFYNFHIESNSQYEGNISTDNKIKKDVIEKKMKSMNIDIKDISNFYDAFKSLCNMYSEFDPEKNTECKTCLENAGELVEKYEKLKNALDINKGSSYYQLLSSLSNDYKIFEHKYNAKCSHISPLVACPRSSVTKNILITIAIIFVAASILLGVSYKYSLFGFRKRSQKQKLREKLKK
;
A
#
# COMPACT_ATOMS: atom_id res chain seq x y z
N MET A 1 -9.54 -3.91 1.51
CA MET A 1 -8.98 -5.28 1.62
C MET A 1 -10.04 -6.37 1.71
N SER A 2 -9.73 -7.57 1.19
CA SER A 2 -10.56 -8.79 1.26
C SER A 2 -9.72 -10.06 1.42
N SER A 3 -10.35 -11.16 1.86
CA SER A 3 -9.70 -12.47 1.99
C SER A 3 -9.20 -13.02 0.64
N LYS A 4 -9.95 -12.78 -0.45
CA LYS A 4 -9.56 -13.13 -1.83
C LYS A 4 -8.23 -12.46 -2.22
N VAL A 5 -8.12 -11.15 -2.03
CA VAL A 5 -6.89 -10.39 -2.31
C VAL A 5 -5.72 -10.91 -1.47
N CYS A 6 -5.93 -11.16 -0.18
CA CYS A 6 -4.89 -11.72 0.68
C CYS A 6 -4.44 -13.12 0.27
N GLY A 7 -5.39 -13.96 -0.18
CA GLY A 7 -5.09 -15.28 -0.74
C GLY A 7 -4.15 -15.19 -1.93
N ILE A 8 -4.44 -14.29 -2.88
CA ILE A 8 -3.60 -14.06 -4.06
C ILE A 8 -2.19 -13.60 -3.66
N ILE A 9 -2.07 -12.66 -2.73
CA ILE A 9 -0.76 -12.16 -2.27
C ILE A 9 0.03 -13.29 -1.58
N ASN A 10 -0.63 -14.11 -0.75
CA ASN A 10 0.00 -15.26 -0.10
C ASN A 10 0.46 -16.32 -1.11
N GLU A 11 -0.34 -16.57 -2.13
CA GLU A 11 0.01 -17.48 -3.23
C GLU A 11 1.25 -16.97 -3.97
N ILE A 12 1.29 -15.68 -4.30
CA ILE A 12 2.45 -15.08 -4.97
C ILE A 12 3.70 -15.12 -4.10
N ASP A 13 3.59 -14.87 -2.80
CA ASP A 13 4.73 -14.99 -1.88
C ASP A 13 5.34 -16.40 -1.86
N ASN A 14 4.54 -17.45 -2.04
CA ASN A 14 5.02 -18.84 -2.03
C ASN A 14 5.98 -19.17 -3.18
N TYR A 15 5.94 -18.42 -4.28
CA TYR A 15 6.89 -18.58 -5.40
C TYR A 15 8.30 -18.09 -5.07
N PHE A 16 8.44 -17.32 -3.99
CA PHE A 16 9.69 -16.69 -3.60
C PHE A 16 10.25 -17.18 -2.26
N VAL A 17 9.71 -18.30 -1.75
CA VAL A 17 10.25 -18.98 -0.57
C VAL A 17 11.26 -20.03 -1.06
N ASP A 18 12.53 -19.82 -0.75
CA ASP A 18 13.60 -20.80 -0.98
C ASP A 18 13.49 -21.91 0.07
N ASP A 19 12.49 -22.81 -0.05
CA ASP A 19 12.40 -24.00 0.79
C ASP A 19 13.08 -25.19 0.10
N PRO A 20 14.28 -25.62 0.56
CA PRO A 20 14.94 -26.80 0.01
C PRO A 20 14.15 -28.10 0.19
N LYS A 21 13.04 -28.11 0.95
CA LYS A 21 12.17 -29.27 1.15
C LYS A 21 10.98 -29.37 0.18
N LYS A 22 10.70 -28.35 -0.64
CA LYS A 22 9.64 -28.40 -1.67
C LYS A 22 10.13 -29.13 -2.93
N THR A 23 10.53 -30.38 -2.80
CA THR A 23 10.74 -31.29 -3.94
C THR A 23 9.47 -32.11 -4.15
N GLY A 24 8.60 -31.69 -5.07
CA GLY A 24 7.47 -32.55 -5.50
C GLY A 24 6.26 -31.88 -6.14
N GLU A 25 6.06 -30.56 -6.02
CA GLU A 25 5.03 -29.84 -6.77
C GLU A 25 5.60 -29.33 -8.10
N PRO A 26 4.81 -29.29 -9.20
CA PRO A 26 5.28 -28.72 -10.46
C PRO A 26 5.86 -27.34 -10.17
N ASN A 27 7.11 -27.10 -10.60
CA ASN A 27 7.93 -25.98 -10.16
C ASN A 27 7.10 -24.70 -10.19
N SER A 28 6.78 -24.17 -9.01
CA SER A 28 6.06 -22.90 -8.88
C SER A 28 6.75 -21.82 -9.74
N SER A 29 8.08 -21.90 -9.87
CA SER A 29 8.91 -21.13 -10.82
C SER A 29 8.35 -20.99 -12.25
N ASP A 30 7.59 -21.97 -12.78
CA ASP A 30 7.17 -22.00 -14.18
C ASP A 30 6.13 -20.91 -14.53
N LEU A 31 5.33 -20.45 -13.58
CA LEU A 31 4.34 -19.38 -13.80
C LEU A 31 4.96 -17.98 -13.77
N LEU A 32 5.95 -17.76 -12.90
CA LEU A 32 6.72 -16.51 -12.90
C LEU A 32 7.52 -16.38 -14.21
N VAL A 33 8.02 -17.49 -14.75
CA VAL A 33 8.79 -17.48 -16.01
C VAL A 33 8.00 -16.89 -17.18
N PHE A 34 6.66 -16.99 -17.18
CA PHE A 34 5.82 -16.40 -18.23
C PHE A 34 5.99 -14.88 -18.37
N TYR A 35 6.22 -14.18 -17.25
CA TYR A 35 6.40 -12.73 -17.23
C TYR A 35 7.88 -12.31 -17.20
N CYS A 36 8.81 -13.24 -17.41
CA CYS A 36 10.24 -12.95 -17.51
C CYS A 36 10.62 -12.53 -18.95
N PRO A 37 11.62 -11.64 -19.12
CA PRO A 37 12.26 -11.46 -20.42
C PRO A 37 12.75 -12.80 -20.97
N ASP A 38 12.55 -13.04 -22.28
CA ASP A 38 12.97 -14.26 -22.98
C ASP A 38 12.57 -15.59 -22.30
N SER A 39 11.49 -15.59 -21.52
CA SER A 39 11.05 -16.73 -20.70
C SER A 39 12.15 -17.26 -19.77
N ASN A 40 13.01 -16.37 -19.27
CA ASN A 40 14.01 -16.69 -18.27
C ASN A 40 14.42 -15.45 -17.48
N CYS A 41 14.12 -15.41 -16.18
CA CYS A 41 14.59 -14.32 -15.33
C CYS A 41 16.06 -14.57 -14.93
N SER A 42 16.96 -13.76 -15.48
CA SER A 42 18.41 -13.80 -15.29
C SER A 42 18.87 -13.23 -13.95
N SER A 43 18.03 -12.45 -13.28
CA SER A 43 18.32 -11.81 -11.99
C SER A 43 17.16 -11.93 -10.99
N ASP A 44 17.48 -11.76 -9.70
CA ASP A 44 16.46 -11.67 -8.64
C ASP A 44 15.52 -10.46 -8.85
N GLU A 45 16.03 -9.37 -9.41
CA GLU A 45 15.22 -8.19 -9.77
C GLU A 45 14.20 -8.53 -10.86
N GLU A 46 14.62 -9.22 -11.92
CA GLU A 46 13.71 -9.67 -12.98
C GLU A 46 12.64 -10.61 -12.44
N LYS A 47 12.99 -11.52 -11.53
CA LYS A 47 12.01 -12.40 -10.86
C LYS A 47 10.99 -11.59 -10.06
N ILE A 48 11.43 -10.56 -9.35
CA ILE A 48 10.55 -9.67 -8.57
C ILE A 48 9.62 -8.89 -9.50
N ILE A 49 10.14 -8.33 -10.60
CA ILE A 49 9.33 -7.60 -11.59
C ILE A 49 8.32 -8.53 -12.25
N SER A 50 8.72 -9.75 -12.61
CA SER A 50 7.81 -10.79 -13.11
C SER A 50 6.69 -11.09 -12.10
N GLY A 51 7.02 -11.32 -10.83
CA GLY A 51 6.02 -11.56 -9.78
C GLY A 51 5.09 -10.37 -9.57
N PHE A 52 5.60 -9.14 -9.73
CA PHE A 52 4.78 -7.94 -9.68
C PHE A 52 3.79 -7.87 -10.85
N ILE A 53 4.23 -8.19 -12.08
CA ILE A 53 3.34 -8.25 -13.27
C ILE A 53 2.28 -9.35 -13.08
N MET A 54 2.67 -10.52 -12.57
CA MET A 54 1.75 -11.60 -12.25
C MET A 54 0.72 -11.13 -11.20
N LEU A 55 1.16 -10.49 -10.12
CA LEU A 55 0.28 -9.97 -9.07
C LEU A 55 -0.72 -8.95 -9.61
N LEU A 56 -0.29 -8.03 -10.47
CA LEU A 56 -1.18 -7.05 -11.09
C LEU A 56 -2.25 -7.70 -11.98
N ASN A 57 -1.93 -8.79 -12.66
CA ASN A 57 -2.88 -9.51 -13.52
C ASN A 57 -3.81 -10.44 -12.74
N THR A 58 -3.36 -10.95 -11.59
CA THR A 58 -4.15 -11.86 -10.76
C THR A 58 -5.05 -11.13 -9.76
N LEU A 59 -4.64 -9.95 -9.27
CA LEU A 59 -5.42 -9.16 -8.32
C LEU A 59 -6.75 -8.74 -8.92
N ASP A 60 -7.83 -9.32 -8.38
CA ASP A 60 -9.18 -9.01 -8.80
C ASP A 60 -10.15 -9.11 -7.63
N ASP A 61 -10.94 -8.06 -7.44
CA ASP A 61 -12.07 -8.01 -6.50
C ASP A 61 -13.06 -6.95 -6.98
N GLU A 62 -14.29 -7.39 -7.27
CA GLU A 62 -15.36 -6.52 -7.79
C GLU A 62 -15.61 -5.32 -6.87
N THR A 63 -15.40 -5.49 -5.57
CA THR A 63 -15.71 -4.49 -4.54
C THR A 63 -14.56 -3.51 -4.24
N ILE A 64 -13.33 -3.78 -4.73
CA ILE A 64 -12.14 -2.99 -4.39
C ILE A 64 -11.60 -2.26 -5.61
N ASP A 65 -11.53 -0.92 -5.55
CA ASP A 65 -11.04 -0.09 -6.65
C ASP A 65 -9.62 -0.46 -7.12
N GLY A 66 -9.38 -0.30 -8.42
CA GLY A 66 -8.11 -0.71 -9.04
C GLY A 66 -6.91 0.07 -8.54
N ASP A 67 -7.13 1.31 -8.07
CA ASP A 67 -6.08 2.09 -7.42
C ASP A 67 -5.68 1.48 -6.08
N ILE A 68 -6.63 0.98 -5.29
CA ILE A 68 -6.36 0.27 -4.03
C ILE A 68 -5.62 -1.05 -4.32
N LEU A 69 -6.06 -1.81 -5.33
CA LEU A 69 -5.36 -3.05 -5.71
C LEU A 69 -3.93 -2.78 -6.20
N ALA A 70 -3.73 -1.72 -6.99
CA ALA A 70 -2.38 -1.29 -7.41
C ALA A 70 -1.50 -0.93 -6.21
N GLU A 71 -2.06 -0.27 -5.18
CA GLU A 71 -1.33 0.04 -3.95
C GLU A 71 -0.82 -1.21 -3.24
N TYR A 72 -1.64 -2.26 -3.16
CA TYR A 72 -1.26 -3.53 -2.55
C TYR A 72 -0.12 -4.21 -3.32
N ALA A 73 -0.19 -4.21 -4.65
CA ALA A 73 0.89 -4.72 -5.49
C ALA A 73 2.20 -3.93 -5.32
N ILE A 74 2.10 -2.61 -5.17
CA ILE A 74 3.25 -1.72 -4.93
C ILE A 74 3.88 -1.95 -3.54
N LEU A 75 3.06 -2.15 -2.50
CA LEU A 75 3.54 -2.52 -1.17
C LEU A 75 4.33 -3.84 -1.23
N TRP A 76 3.78 -4.84 -1.92
CA TRP A 76 4.44 -6.13 -2.16
C TRP A 76 5.78 -5.95 -2.90
N LEU A 77 5.78 -5.25 -4.03
CA LEU A 77 6.99 -4.97 -4.82
C LEU A 77 8.07 -4.31 -3.94
N SER A 78 7.70 -3.27 -3.21
CA SER A 78 8.63 -2.51 -2.38
C SER A 78 9.24 -3.37 -1.28
N TYR A 79 8.44 -4.24 -0.67
CA TYR A 79 8.92 -5.22 0.29
C TYR A 79 9.95 -6.16 -0.32
N ARG A 80 9.62 -6.78 -1.46
CA ARG A 80 10.50 -7.74 -2.13
C ARG A 80 11.83 -7.11 -2.57
N LEU A 81 11.79 -5.90 -3.12
CA LEU A 81 13.00 -5.18 -3.53
C LEU A 81 13.90 -4.86 -2.33
N ASN A 82 13.32 -4.43 -1.21
CA ASN A 82 14.07 -4.12 0.01
C ASN A 82 14.76 -5.36 0.64
N GLN A 83 14.26 -6.57 0.39
CA GLN A 83 14.91 -7.81 0.84
C GLN A 83 16.16 -8.19 0.02
N LYS A 84 16.30 -7.65 -1.21
CA LYS A 84 17.36 -8.03 -2.16
C LYS A 84 18.37 -6.92 -2.43
N THR A 85 17.99 -5.66 -2.20
CA THR A 85 18.88 -4.52 -2.42
C THR A 85 19.72 -4.27 -1.19
N GLU A 86 21.01 -4.67 -1.24
CA GLU A 86 21.98 -4.21 -0.25
C GLU A 86 22.18 -2.69 -0.41
N ASN A 87 21.57 -1.92 0.50
CA ASN A 87 21.94 -0.54 0.82
C ASN A 87 21.75 0.55 -0.27
N VAL A 88 21.00 0.31 -1.34
CA VAL A 88 20.64 1.38 -2.29
C VAL A 88 19.29 2.00 -1.91
N THR A 89 19.31 3.23 -1.41
CA THR A 89 18.12 4.08 -1.27
C THR A 89 17.69 4.59 -2.63
N THR A 90 16.80 3.85 -3.31
CA THR A 90 16.10 4.28 -4.53
C THR A 90 14.65 4.61 -4.19
N THR A 91 14.13 5.69 -4.78
CA THR A 91 12.70 6.03 -4.65
C THR A 91 11.84 5.12 -5.52
N LEU A 92 10.59 4.90 -5.13
CA LEU A 92 9.68 4.04 -5.90
C LEU A 92 9.51 4.52 -7.35
N ASN A 93 9.38 5.84 -7.57
CA ASN A 93 9.18 6.41 -8.90
C ASN A 93 10.43 6.26 -9.78
N GLU A 94 11.62 6.41 -9.22
CA GLU A 94 12.87 6.16 -9.97
C GLU A 94 12.96 4.70 -10.41
N PHE A 95 12.70 3.75 -9.50
CA PHE A 95 12.70 2.33 -9.85
C PHE A 95 11.68 2.01 -10.95
N TYR A 96 10.46 2.55 -10.83
CA TYR A 96 9.43 2.37 -11.85
C TYR A 96 9.89 2.85 -13.23
N ASN A 97 10.41 4.08 -13.33
CA ASN A 97 10.82 4.66 -14.61
C ASN A 97 11.99 3.90 -15.25
N PHE A 98 12.95 3.43 -14.44
CA PHE A 98 14.13 2.75 -14.97
C PHE A 98 13.92 1.27 -15.27
N HIS A 99 13.09 0.56 -14.49
CA HIS A 99 13.03 -0.91 -14.53
C HIS A 99 11.67 -1.46 -14.95
N ILE A 100 10.58 -0.69 -14.84
CA ILE A 100 9.22 -1.18 -15.11
C ILE A 100 8.58 -0.51 -16.33
N GLU A 101 8.63 0.82 -16.43
CA GLU A 101 7.87 1.59 -17.44
C GLU A 101 8.15 1.13 -18.88
N SER A 102 9.43 0.88 -19.18
CA SER A 102 9.93 0.40 -20.48
C SER A 102 10.19 -1.11 -20.54
N ASN A 103 9.77 -1.87 -19.52
CA ASN A 103 9.93 -3.32 -19.52
C ASN A 103 8.95 -3.95 -20.53
N SER A 104 9.46 -4.75 -21.47
CA SER A 104 8.66 -5.35 -22.54
C SER A 104 7.57 -6.29 -22.02
N GLN A 105 7.83 -7.01 -20.93
CA GLN A 105 6.83 -7.88 -20.30
C GLN A 105 5.76 -7.08 -19.58
N TYR A 106 6.12 -5.97 -18.94
CA TYR A 106 5.15 -5.06 -18.35
C TYR A 106 4.26 -4.42 -19.44
N GLU A 107 4.86 -3.94 -20.53
CA GLU A 107 4.13 -3.32 -21.64
C GLU A 107 3.20 -4.31 -22.36
N GLY A 108 3.66 -5.55 -22.58
CA GLY A 108 2.90 -6.57 -23.29
C GLY A 108 1.80 -7.24 -22.46
N ASN A 109 1.94 -7.33 -21.14
CA ASN A 109 1.05 -8.11 -20.29
C ASN A 109 0.12 -7.28 -19.39
N ILE A 110 0.34 -5.97 -19.22
CA ILE A 110 -0.61 -5.14 -18.47
C ILE A 110 -1.72 -4.67 -19.39
N SER A 111 -2.91 -5.23 -19.16
CA SER A 111 -4.12 -4.91 -19.92
C SER A 111 -4.55 -3.45 -19.74
N THR A 112 -5.07 -2.87 -20.82
CA THR A 112 -5.72 -1.54 -20.83
C THR A 112 -7.19 -1.60 -20.43
N ASP A 113 -7.78 -2.78 -20.33
CA ASP A 113 -9.20 -3.00 -20.06
C ASP A 113 -9.48 -3.53 -18.64
N ASN A 114 -8.44 -3.94 -17.91
CA ASN A 114 -8.57 -4.42 -16.53
C ASN A 114 -8.81 -3.27 -15.55
N LYS A 115 -9.19 -3.59 -14.31
CA LYS A 115 -9.36 -2.58 -13.24
C LYS A 115 -8.03 -1.90 -12.87
N ILE A 116 -6.94 -2.67 -12.94
CA ILE A 116 -5.57 -2.22 -12.67
C ILE A 116 -4.88 -1.94 -14.01
N LYS A 117 -5.02 -0.70 -14.49
CA LYS A 117 -4.47 -0.25 -15.77
C LYS A 117 -3.11 0.42 -15.60
N LYS A 118 -2.35 0.54 -16.69
CA LYS A 118 -1.03 1.19 -16.70
C LYS A 118 -1.06 2.61 -16.11
N ASP A 119 -2.06 3.42 -16.48
CA ASP A 119 -2.24 4.79 -15.96
C ASP A 119 -2.56 4.83 -14.46
N VAL A 120 -3.34 3.87 -13.96
CA VAL A 120 -3.63 3.69 -12.53
C VAL A 120 -2.36 3.35 -11.76
N ILE A 121 -1.56 2.41 -12.27
CA ILE A 121 -0.28 2.00 -11.66
C ILE A 121 0.69 3.19 -11.65
N GLU A 122 0.89 3.85 -12.79
CA GLU A 122 1.78 5.00 -12.95
C GLU A 122 1.40 6.14 -12.00
N LYS A 123 0.10 6.48 -11.93
CA LYS A 123 -0.41 7.49 -11.00
C LYS A 123 -0.15 7.10 -9.55
N LYS A 124 -0.35 5.83 -9.20
CA LYS A 124 -0.13 5.36 -7.82
C LYS A 124 1.36 5.40 -7.46
N MET A 125 2.26 4.93 -8.33
CA MET A 125 3.72 5.01 -8.18
C MET A 125 4.19 6.45 -7.92
N LYS A 126 3.68 7.41 -8.71
CA LYS A 126 3.98 8.84 -8.54
C LYS A 126 3.43 9.42 -7.22
N SER A 127 2.24 8.98 -6.78
CA SER A 127 1.65 9.44 -5.52
C SER A 127 2.36 8.89 -4.28
N MET A 128 2.96 7.70 -4.40
CA MET A 128 3.70 7.01 -3.34
C MET A 128 5.21 7.21 -3.46
N ASN A 129 5.67 8.32 -4.04
CA ASN A 129 7.09 8.55 -4.33
C ASN A 129 7.91 8.88 -3.08
N ILE A 130 8.21 7.86 -2.29
CA ILE A 130 9.16 7.85 -1.18
C ILE A 130 10.12 6.67 -1.35
N ASP A 131 11.11 6.55 -0.47
CA ASP A 131 12.09 5.47 -0.52
C ASP A 131 11.41 4.10 -0.45
N ILE A 132 11.83 3.18 -1.31
CA ILE A 132 11.31 1.80 -1.34
C ILE A 132 11.41 1.14 0.05
N LYS A 133 12.49 1.42 0.77
CA LYS A 133 12.69 0.97 2.16
C LYS A 133 11.62 1.50 3.11
N ASP A 134 11.22 2.76 2.96
CA ASP A 134 10.15 3.34 3.79
C ASP A 134 8.81 2.67 3.48
N ILE A 135 8.50 2.41 2.20
CA ILE A 135 7.28 1.70 1.78
C ILE A 135 7.29 0.25 2.28
N SER A 136 8.43 -0.43 2.18
CA SER A 136 8.65 -1.80 2.65
C SER A 136 8.25 -1.98 4.12
N ASN A 137 8.53 -0.98 4.97
CA ASN A 137 8.16 -1.02 6.38
C ASN A 137 6.63 -1.13 6.60
N PHE A 138 5.81 -0.63 5.66
CA PHE A 138 4.35 -0.76 5.74
C PHE A 138 3.87 -2.16 5.40
N TYR A 139 4.62 -2.90 4.58
CA TYR A 139 4.22 -4.23 4.12
C TYR A 139 4.07 -5.21 5.29
N ASP A 140 4.91 -5.13 6.32
CA ASP A 140 4.78 -5.99 7.51
C ASP A 140 3.41 -5.82 8.19
N ALA A 141 3.01 -4.57 8.45
CA ALA A 141 1.72 -4.31 9.09
C ALA A 141 0.55 -4.66 8.16
N PHE A 142 0.69 -4.35 6.87
CA PHE A 142 -0.24 -4.76 5.83
C PHE A 142 -0.42 -6.29 5.78
N LYS A 143 0.68 -7.04 5.87
CA LYS A 143 0.68 -8.51 5.83
C LYS A 143 0.04 -9.09 7.08
N SER A 144 0.34 -8.56 8.27
CA SER A 144 -0.36 -8.95 9.51
C SER A 144 -1.87 -8.71 9.40
N LEU A 145 -2.30 -7.58 8.82
CA LEU A 145 -3.72 -7.34 8.55
C LEU A 145 -4.27 -8.35 7.53
N CYS A 146 -3.51 -8.69 6.49
CA CYS A 146 -3.93 -9.71 5.52
C CYS A 146 -4.12 -11.09 6.17
N ASN A 147 -3.24 -11.48 7.08
CA ASN A 147 -3.38 -12.73 7.85
C ASN A 147 -4.69 -12.74 8.64
N MET A 148 -5.06 -11.62 9.27
CA MET A 148 -6.36 -11.48 9.94
C MET A 148 -7.53 -11.67 8.97
N TYR A 149 -7.46 -11.12 7.75
CA TYR A 149 -8.47 -11.35 6.71
C TYR A 149 -8.52 -12.80 6.21
N SER A 150 -7.37 -13.48 6.11
CA SER A 150 -7.29 -14.87 5.65
C SER A 150 -7.81 -15.86 6.70
N GLU A 151 -7.60 -15.58 7.99
CA GLU A 151 -8.16 -16.38 9.08
C GLU A 151 -9.66 -16.13 9.30
N PHE A 152 -10.15 -14.97 8.89
CA PHE A 152 -11.55 -14.61 8.99
C PHE A 152 -12.31 -14.98 7.71
N ASP A 153 -12.95 -16.15 7.71
CA ASP A 153 -13.87 -16.57 6.65
C ASP A 153 -15.34 -16.31 7.07
N PRO A 154 -15.98 -15.24 6.56
CA PRO A 154 -17.36 -14.91 6.90
C PRO A 154 -18.38 -15.89 6.32
N GLU A 155 -18.00 -16.72 5.35
CA GLU A 155 -18.90 -17.69 4.70
C GLU A 155 -18.98 -18.99 5.50
N LYS A 156 -17.88 -19.40 6.13
CA LYS A 156 -17.82 -20.65 6.91
C LYS A 156 -18.48 -20.58 8.29
N ASN A 157 -18.86 -19.38 8.79
CA ASN A 157 -19.62 -19.16 10.03
C ASN A 157 -19.05 -19.78 11.33
N THR A 158 -17.92 -20.49 11.28
CA THR A 158 -17.46 -21.36 12.37
C THR A 158 -16.27 -20.81 13.15
N GLU A 159 -15.63 -19.74 12.68
CA GLU A 159 -14.39 -19.25 13.29
C GLU A 159 -14.45 -17.76 13.60
N CYS A 160 -15.33 -17.36 14.51
CA CYS A 160 -15.01 -16.23 15.37
C CYS A 160 -13.94 -16.67 16.40
N LYS A 161 -12.78 -17.12 15.90
CA LYS A 161 -11.61 -17.41 16.72
C LYS A 161 -11.12 -16.12 17.36
N THR A 162 -10.38 -16.27 18.46
CA THR A 162 -9.77 -15.15 19.15
C THR A 162 -8.82 -14.45 18.17
N CYS A 163 -9.20 -13.25 17.76
CA CYS A 163 -8.41 -12.32 16.94
C CYS A 163 -7.09 -11.87 17.60
N LEU A 164 -6.61 -12.57 18.64
CA LEU A 164 -5.66 -12.07 19.62
C LEU A 164 -4.21 -12.17 19.15
N GLU A 165 -3.83 -13.26 18.49
CA GLU A 165 -2.44 -13.48 18.06
C GLU A 165 -2.06 -12.54 16.90
N ASN A 166 -2.75 -12.64 15.76
CA ASN A 166 -2.46 -11.79 14.60
C ASN A 166 -2.80 -10.30 14.80
N ALA A 167 -3.83 -9.97 15.58
CA ALA A 167 -4.04 -8.55 15.89
C ALA A 167 -2.96 -8.01 16.82
N GLY A 168 -2.40 -8.83 17.72
CA GLY A 168 -1.23 -8.47 18.52
C GLY A 168 -0.05 -8.08 17.63
N GLU A 169 0.26 -8.91 16.63
CA GLU A 169 1.30 -8.61 15.63
C GLU A 169 1.00 -7.32 14.87
N LEU A 170 -0.23 -7.13 14.39
CA LEU A 170 -0.63 -5.91 13.70
C LEU A 170 -0.44 -4.67 14.58
N VAL A 171 -0.83 -4.74 15.87
CA VAL A 171 -0.65 -3.63 16.82
C VAL A 171 0.83 -3.28 16.93
N GLU A 172 1.69 -4.28 17.11
CA GLU A 172 3.12 -4.08 17.27
C GLU A 172 3.75 -3.44 16.03
N LYS A 173 3.43 -3.97 14.84
CA LYS A 173 3.93 -3.44 13.56
C LYS A 173 3.39 -2.03 13.29
N TYR A 174 2.13 -1.77 13.61
CA TYR A 174 1.52 -0.45 13.45
C TYR A 174 2.14 0.60 14.40
N GLU A 175 2.37 0.24 15.67
CA GLU A 175 3.04 1.16 16.62
C GLU A 175 4.49 1.43 16.21
N LYS A 176 5.20 0.44 15.65
CA LYS A 176 6.55 0.65 15.06
C LYS A 176 6.50 1.67 13.91
N LEU A 177 5.55 1.53 12.99
CA LEU A 177 5.33 2.50 11.91
C LEU A 177 5.04 3.90 12.46
N LYS A 178 4.15 3.98 13.46
CA LYS A 178 3.76 5.24 14.07
C LYS A 178 4.93 5.92 14.78
N ASN A 179 5.77 5.18 15.49
CA ASN A 179 6.92 5.75 16.19
C ASN A 179 8.05 6.15 15.23
N ALA A 180 8.09 5.54 14.03
CA ALA A 180 8.97 5.96 12.94
C ALA A 180 8.47 7.19 12.16
N LEU A 181 7.25 7.67 12.44
CA LEU A 181 6.75 8.94 11.88
C LEU A 181 7.51 10.11 12.48
N ASP A 182 8.43 10.66 11.70
CA ASP A 182 8.94 12.02 11.92
C ASP A 182 7.97 13.03 11.28
N ILE A 183 7.88 14.24 11.84
CA ILE A 183 7.12 15.39 11.34
C ILE A 183 7.53 15.74 9.88
N ASN A 184 8.75 15.35 9.48
CA ASN A 184 9.27 15.55 8.15
C ASN A 184 8.83 14.47 7.13
N LYS A 185 8.11 13.42 7.54
CA LYS A 185 7.61 12.41 6.61
C LYS A 185 6.51 13.02 5.73
N GLY A 186 6.68 12.88 4.42
CA GLY A 186 5.84 13.53 3.41
C GLY A 186 4.42 12.95 3.31
N SER A 187 3.59 13.57 2.45
CA SER A 187 2.18 13.19 2.24
C SER A 187 1.97 11.72 1.88
N SER A 188 2.90 11.11 1.14
CA SER A 188 2.83 9.71 0.73
C SER A 188 2.86 8.74 1.91
N TYR A 189 3.63 9.05 2.96
CA TYR A 189 3.69 8.23 4.16
C TYR A 189 2.35 8.25 4.91
N TYR A 190 1.74 9.43 5.04
CA TYR A 190 0.42 9.57 5.67
C TYR A 190 -0.68 8.89 4.86
N GLN A 191 -0.59 8.92 3.53
CA GLN A 191 -1.52 8.22 2.66
C GLN A 191 -1.48 6.71 2.90
N LEU A 192 -0.28 6.10 2.97
CA LEU A 192 -0.11 4.67 3.27
C LEU A 192 -0.68 4.30 4.64
N LEU A 193 -0.41 5.12 5.66
CA LEU A 193 -0.94 4.90 7.00
C LEU A 193 -2.47 4.99 7.03
N SER A 194 -3.04 5.97 6.32
CA SER A 194 -4.49 6.13 6.21
C SER A 194 -5.14 4.95 5.49
N SER A 195 -4.49 4.43 4.44
CA SER A 195 -4.97 3.27 3.69
C SER A 195 -5.03 2.03 4.57
N LEU A 196 -3.92 1.72 5.27
CA LEU A 196 -3.85 0.62 6.24
C LEU A 196 -4.92 0.75 7.35
N SER A 197 -5.13 1.96 7.86
CA SER A 197 -6.20 2.22 8.82
C SER A 197 -7.60 1.95 8.26
N ASN A 198 -7.86 2.37 7.01
CA ASN A 198 -9.17 2.18 6.40
C ASN A 198 -9.46 0.70 6.20
N ASP A 199 -8.46 -0.06 5.76
CA ASP A 199 -8.56 -1.52 5.63
C ASP A 199 -8.83 -2.22 6.96
N TYR A 200 -8.21 -1.77 8.05
CA TYR A 200 -8.50 -2.28 9.39
C TYR A 200 -9.93 -1.94 9.83
N LYS A 201 -10.44 -0.73 9.56
CA LYS A 201 -11.83 -0.37 9.89
C LYS A 201 -12.85 -1.22 9.13
N ILE A 202 -12.56 -1.52 7.86
CA ILE A 202 -13.39 -2.42 7.06
C ILE A 202 -13.40 -3.83 7.69
N PHE A 203 -12.24 -4.32 8.12
CA PHE A 203 -12.12 -5.60 8.82
C PHE A 203 -12.94 -5.59 10.11
N GLU A 204 -12.73 -4.59 10.96
CA GLU A 204 -13.44 -4.42 12.23
C GLU A 204 -14.95 -4.40 12.02
N HIS A 205 -15.43 -3.68 11.02
CA HIS A 205 -16.85 -3.65 10.69
C HIS A 205 -17.39 -5.04 10.27
N LYS A 206 -16.70 -5.73 9.36
CA LYS A 206 -17.08 -7.09 8.92
C LYS A 206 -17.08 -8.08 10.08
N TYR A 207 -16.04 -8.04 10.90
CA TYR A 207 -15.90 -8.89 12.08
C TYR A 207 -17.03 -8.62 13.08
N ASN A 208 -17.32 -7.37 13.40
CA ASN A 208 -18.37 -7.00 14.35
C ASN A 208 -19.78 -7.35 13.87
N ALA A 209 -20.04 -7.21 12.58
CA ALA A 209 -21.32 -7.61 12.00
C ALA A 209 -21.52 -9.13 12.12
N LYS A 210 -20.45 -9.92 11.91
CA LYS A 210 -20.51 -11.38 11.88
C LYS A 210 -20.40 -12.04 13.26
N CYS A 211 -19.57 -11.49 14.13
CA CYS A 211 -19.24 -11.99 15.46
C CYS A 211 -19.92 -11.16 16.57
N SER A 212 -21.07 -10.57 16.28
CA SER A 212 -21.83 -9.70 17.21
C SER A 212 -22.23 -10.40 18.53
N HIS A 213 -22.27 -11.73 18.55
CA HIS A 213 -22.55 -12.54 19.74
C HIS A 213 -21.35 -12.69 20.69
N ILE A 214 -20.15 -12.29 20.27
CA ILE A 214 -18.93 -12.37 21.09
C ILE A 214 -18.69 -11.05 21.80
N SER A 215 -18.33 -11.12 23.08
CA SER A 215 -18.08 -9.94 23.92
C SER A 215 -17.09 -8.98 23.23
N PRO A 216 -17.36 -7.66 23.21
CA PRO A 216 -16.50 -6.65 22.59
C PRO A 216 -15.05 -6.65 23.08
N LEU A 217 -14.77 -7.22 24.26
CA LEU A 217 -13.42 -7.39 24.81
C LEU A 217 -12.64 -8.56 24.20
N VAL A 218 -13.32 -9.55 23.64
CA VAL A 218 -12.73 -10.76 23.02
C VAL A 218 -12.66 -10.60 21.48
N ALA A 219 -13.56 -9.77 20.94
CA ALA A 219 -13.69 -9.43 19.53
C ALA A 219 -12.61 -8.42 19.09
N CYS A 220 -11.38 -8.89 18.90
CA CYS A 220 -10.19 -8.09 18.53
C CYS A 220 -9.77 -7.05 19.58
N PRO A 221 -8.51 -6.61 19.64
CA PRO A 221 -8.08 -5.56 20.56
C PRO A 221 -8.76 -4.23 20.19
N ARG A 222 -9.96 -4.03 20.72
CA ARG A 222 -10.85 -2.88 20.44
C ARG A 222 -10.41 -1.57 21.08
N SER A 223 -9.27 -1.52 21.78
CA SER A 223 -9.01 -0.44 22.75
C SER A 223 -7.73 0.38 22.55
N SER A 224 -6.73 -0.12 21.83
CA SER A 224 -5.49 0.65 21.57
C SER A 224 -5.41 1.12 20.12
N VAL A 225 -5.56 0.21 19.16
CA VAL A 225 -5.36 0.48 17.73
C VAL A 225 -6.39 1.47 17.21
N THR A 226 -7.69 1.19 17.33
CA THR A 226 -8.74 2.09 16.82
C THR A 226 -8.67 3.48 17.47
N LYS A 227 -8.36 3.54 18.78
CA LYS A 227 -8.23 4.80 19.52
C LYS A 227 -7.00 5.59 19.07
N ASN A 228 -5.84 4.96 18.96
CA ASN A 228 -4.60 5.59 18.47
C ASN A 228 -4.67 5.93 16.98
N ILE A 229 -5.29 5.09 16.15
CA ILE A 229 -5.52 5.31 14.72
C ILE A 229 -6.45 6.52 14.50
N LEU A 230 -7.60 6.56 15.17
CA LEU A 230 -8.54 7.68 15.04
C LEU A 230 -7.92 8.98 15.55
N ILE A 231 -7.15 8.93 16.64
CA ILE A 231 -6.39 10.07 17.14
C ILE A 231 -5.35 10.52 16.11
N THR A 232 -4.58 9.61 15.52
CA THR A 232 -3.59 9.94 14.48
C THR A 232 -4.26 10.55 13.25
N ILE A 233 -5.36 9.97 12.75
CA ILE A 233 -6.12 10.51 11.61
C ILE A 233 -6.66 11.92 11.93
N ALA A 234 -7.22 12.12 13.13
CA ALA A 234 -7.71 13.42 13.56
C ALA A 234 -6.59 14.47 13.62
N ILE A 235 -5.42 14.11 14.14
CA ILE A 235 -4.24 14.99 14.16
C ILE A 235 -3.79 15.33 12.74
N ILE A 236 -3.79 14.36 11.82
CA ILE A 236 -3.44 14.59 10.41
C ILE A 236 -4.43 15.54 9.73
N PHE A 237 -5.74 15.35 9.92
CA PHE A 237 -6.75 16.26 9.35
C PHE A 237 -6.61 17.68 9.88
N VAL A 238 -6.29 17.84 11.17
CA VAL A 238 -6.01 19.15 11.78
C VAL A 238 -4.75 19.77 11.17
N ALA A 239 -3.65 19.01 11.05
CA ALA A 239 -2.40 19.49 10.47
C ALA A 239 -2.55 19.90 8.99
N ALA A 240 -3.21 19.07 8.18
CA ALA A 240 -3.51 19.36 6.78
C ALA A 240 -4.39 20.62 6.64
N SER A 241 -5.39 20.78 7.50
CA SER A 241 -6.26 21.98 7.52
C SER A 241 -5.50 23.25 7.86
N ILE A 242 -4.54 23.17 8.79
CA ILE A 242 -3.66 24.29 9.15
C ILE A 242 -2.74 24.65 7.98
N LEU A 243 -2.09 23.67 7.36
CA LEU A 243 -1.20 23.89 6.21
C LEU A 243 -1.95 24.49 5.01
N LEU A 244 -3.16 24.00 4.72
CA LEU A 244 -4.06 24.58 3.71
C LEU A 244 -4.49 26.01 4.08
N GLY A 245 -4.80 26.28 5.34
CA GLY A 245 -5.15 27.63 5.82
C GLY A 245 -3.99 28.62 5.68
N VAL A 246 -2.76 28.19 5.98
CA VAL A 246 -1.55 29.00 5.83
C VAL A 246 -1.25 29.25 4.36
N SER A 247 -1.29 28.23 3.51
CA SER A 247 -1.05 28.38 2.06
C SER A 247 -2.13 29.25 1.40
N TYR A 248 -3.39 29.10 1.79
CA TYR A 248 -4.49 29.95 1.33
C TYR A 248 -4.27 31.42 1.72
N LYS A 249 -3.91 31.70 2.99
CA LYS A 249 -3.58 33.08 3.43
C LYS A 249 -2.40 33.65 2.65
N TYR A 250 -1.33 32.89 2.45
CA TYR A 250 -0.15 33.34 1.73
C TYR A 250 -0.46 33.65 0.25
N SER A 251 -1.28 32.81 -0.39
CA SER A 251 -1.74 33.00 -1.76
C SER A 251 -2.62 34.25 -1.89
N LEU A 252 -3.60 34.43 -0.99
CA LEU A 252 -4.46 35.62 -0.95
C LEU A 252 -3.64 36.91 -0.72
N PHE A 253 -2.61 36.85 0.12
CA PHE A 253 -1.69 37.97 0.35
C PHE A 253 -0.86 38.27 -0.90
N GLY A 254 -0.43 37.24 -1.63
CA GLY A 254 0.24 37.36 -2.93
C GLY A 254 -0.62 38.10 -3.96
N PHE A 255 -1.89 37.72 -4.09
CA PHE A 255 -2.85 38.39 -4.98
C PHE A 255 -3.08 39.86 -4.60
N ARG A 256 -3.23 40.16 -3.30
CA ARG A 256 -3.35 41.54 -2.79
C ARG A 256 -2.12 42.40 -3.14
N LYS A 257 -0.92 41.87 -2.94
CA LYS A 257 0.34 42.59 -3.23
C LYS A 257 0.53 42.84 -4.73
N ARG A 258 0.08 41.91 -5.58
CA ARG A 258 0.09 42.07 -7.05
C ARG A 258 -0.87 43.16 -7.50
N SER A 259 -2.10 43.16 -6.97
CA SER A 259 -3.11 44.19 -7.23
C SER A 259 -2.65 45.60 -6.82
N GLN A 260 -2.04 45.74 -5.64
CA GLN A 260 -1.46 47.01 -5.18
C GLN A 260 -0.32 47.50 -6.08
N LYS A 261 0.61 46.62 -6.48
CA LYS A 261 1.68 46.96 -7.44
C LYS A 261 1.14 47.42 -8.79
N GLN A 262 0.05 46.81 -9.27
CA GLN A 262 -0.58 47.17 -10.53
C GLN A 262 -1.23 48.56 -10.46
N LYS A 263 -1.96 48.86 -9.37
CA LYS A 263 -2.49 50.21 -9.09
C LYS A 263 -1.41 51.28 -8.98
N LEU A 264 -0.26 50.97 -8.35
CA LEU A 264 0.86 51.93 -8.27
C LEU A 264 1.48 52.22 -9.65
N ARG A 265 1.62 51.19 -10.50
CA ARG A 265 2.13 51.34 -11.87
C ARG A 265 1.19 52.17 -12.75
N GLU A 266 -0.12 52.03 -12.57
CA GLU A 266 -1.10 52.87 -13.29
C GLU A 266 -1.05 54.33 -12.84
N LYS A 267 -0.83 54.59 -11.54
CA LYS A 267 -0.68 55.96 -11.02
C LYS A 267 0.61 56.66 -11.47
N LEU A 268 1.71 55.92 -11.69
CA LEU A 268 2.97 56.47 -12.19
C LEU A 268 2.97 56.74 -13.70
N LYS A 269 1.95 56.27 -14.44
CA LYS A 269 1.78 56.50 -15.88
C LYS A 269 0.84 57.66 -16.21
N LYS A 270 0.27 58.31 -15.19
CA LYS A 270 -0.56 59.51 -15.28
C LYS A 270 0.24 60.70 -14.80
#